data_AF-A0A2J0N4B3-F1
#
_entry.id   AF-A0A2J0N4B3-F1
#
_cell.length_a   1.000
_cell.length_b   1.000
_cell.length_c   1.000
_cell.angle_alpha   90.00
_cell.angle_beta   90.00
_cell.angle_gamma   90.00
#
_symmetry.space_group_name_H-M   'P 1'
#
loop_
_entity.id
_entity.type
_entity.pdbx_description
1 polymer ?
#
loop_
_entity_poly.entity_id
_entity_poly.type
_entity_poly.pdbx_seq_one_letter_code
_entity_poly.pdbx_strand_id
1 'polypeptide(L)'
;IRATINKDLPLVIEGRWIFNTFSTLGFIAVFLLFSWLALKELPGFGEPIMAVVKKYLQEGVSKTGSVNIVTAVILDFRAYDTLGEATVLFTAVIGIMAILRRPGRKK
;
A
#
# COMPACT_ATOMS: atom_id res chain seq x y z
N ILE A 1 35.40 -51.80 11.99
CA ILE A 1 34.52 -52.11 10.84
C ILE A 1 33.97 -50.78 10.33
N ARG A 2 34.55 -50.26 9.25
CA ARG A 2 34.30 -48.90 8.72
C ARG A 2 33.37 -49.04 7.52
N ALA A 3 32.06 -49.01 7.77
CA ALA A 3 31.04 -49.18 6.75
C ALA A 3 30.46 -47.82 6.35
N THR A 4 30.75 -47.43 5.11
CA THR A 4 29.82 -46.78 4.18
C THR A 4 29.30 -45.37 4.52
N ILE A 5 30.17 -44.37 4.41
CA ILE A 5 29.76 -43.02 4.00
C ILE A 5 30.52 -42.71 2.72
N ASN A 6 29.79 -42.81 1.61
CA ASN A 6 29.80 -41.93 0.44
C ASN A 6 28.93 -42.63 -0.60
N LYS A 7 27.64 -42.31 -0.58
CA LYS A 7 26.83 -42.50 -1.78
C LYS A 7 27.34 -41.46 -2.74
N ASP A 8 28.13 -41.90 -3.71
CA ASP A 8 28.52 -41.08 -4.86
C ASP A 8 27.23 -40.60 -5.51
N LEU A 9 26.85 -39.36 -5.22
CA LEU A 9 25.83 -38.66 -5.98
C LEU A 9 26.42 -38.51 -7.37
N PRO A 10 25.84 -39.11 -8.43
CA PRO A 10 26.29 -38.80 -9.77
C PRO A 10 26.03 -37.30 -9.95
N LEU A 11 27.10 -36.52 -9.97
CA LEU A 11 27.05 -35.15 -10.45
C LEU A 11 26.73 -35.27 -11.93
N VAL A 12 25.43 -35.36 -12.24
CA VAL A 12 24.90 -35.32 -13.60
C VAL A 12 25.15 -33.90 -14.09
N ILE A 13 26.37 -33.66 -14.55
CA ILE A 13 26.77 -32.44 -15.27
C ILE A 13 26.23 -32.61 -16.69
N GLU A 14 24.91 -32.58 -16.82
CA GLU A 14 24.26 -32.40 -18.11
C GLU A 14 24.52 -30.97 -18.58
N GLY A 15 24.86 -30.77 -19.87
CA GLY A 15 25.09 -29.44 -20.46
C GLY A 15 23.93 -28.44 -20.32
N ARG A 16 22.78 -28.90 -19.78
CA ARG A 16 21.61 -28.11 -19.40
C ARG A 16 21.90 -27.09 -18.28
N TRP A 17 22.84 -27.37 -17.37
CA TRP A 17 23.20 -26.45 -16.28
C TRP A 17 23.80 -25.15 -16.82
N ILE A 18 24.69 -25.26 -17.81
CA ILE A 18 25.35 -24.12 -18.44
C ILE A 18 24.31 -23.22 -19.13
N PHE A 19 23.41 -23.81 -19.91
CA PHE A 19 22.34 -23.09 -20.59
C PHE A 19 21.39 -22.39 -19.59
N ASN A 20 20.98 -23.09 -18.52
CA ASN A 20 20.13 -22.52 -17.47
C ASN A 20 20.83 -21.37 -16.73
N THR A 21 22.13 -21.49 -16.45
CA THR A 21 22.92 -20.42 -15.81
C THR A 21 23.00 -19.18 -16.70
N PHE A 22 23.26 -19.32 -18.01
CA PHE A 22 23.26 -18.17 -18.92
C PHE A 22 21.88 -17.52 -19.08
N SER A 23 20.83 -18.34 -19.17
CA SER A 23 19.45 -17.86 -19.25
C SER A 23 19.04 -17.07 -18.00
N THR A 24 19.37 -17.58 -16.81
CA THR A 24 19.07 -16.90 -15.53
C THR A 24 19.87 -15.60 -15.38
N LEU A 25 21.15 -15.57 -15.76
CA LEU A 25 21.95 -14.34 -15.74
C LEU A 25 21.40 -13.28 -16.72
N GLY A 26 21.00 -13.71 -17.92
CA GLY A 26 20.37 -12.82 -18.90
C GLY A 26 19.06 -12.23 -18.37
N PHE A 27 18.21 -13.05 -17.75
CA PHE A 27 16.97 -12.59 -17.13
C PHE A 27 17.24 -11.60 -15.99
N ILE A 28 18.19 -11.89 -15.10
CA ILE A 28 18.57 -10.99 -14.00
C ILE A 28 19.08 -9.66 -14.54
N ALA A 29 19.93 -9.67 -15.57
CA ALA A 29 20.45 -8.45 -16.16
C ALA A 29 19.34 -7.58 -16.75
N VAL A 30 18.41 -8.19 -17.49
CA VAL A 30 17.23 -7.48 -18.03
C VAL A 30 16.35 -6.95 -16.89
N PHE A 31 16.06 -7.78 -15.88
CA PHE A 31 15.27 -7.37 -14.72
C PHE A 31 15.89 -6.20 -13.97
N LEU A 32 17.20 -6.21 -13.74
CA LEU A 32 17.92 -5.12 -13.07
C LEU A 32 17.96 -3.85 -13.92
N LEU A 33 18.12 -3.97 -15.25
CA LEU A 33 18.05 -2.83 -16.16
C LEU A 33 16.67 -2.17 -16.11
N PHE A 34 15.60 -2.95 -16.23
CA PHE A 34 14.22 -2.45 -16.12
C PHE A 34 13.93 -1.86 -14.75
N SER A 35 14.37 -2.52 -13.67
CA SER A 35 14.21 -2.02 -12.30
C SER A 35 14.92 -0.67 -12.13
N TRP A 36 16.14 -0.54 -12.63
CA TRP A 36 16.89 0.72 -12.60
C TRP A 36 16.21 1.84 -13.36
N LEU A 37 15.63 1.55 -14.53
CA LEU A 37 14.85 2.52 -15.30
C LEU A 37 13.60 2.95 -14.54
N ALA A 38 12.84 2.01 -13.98
CA ALA A 38 11.62 2.32 -13.22
C ALA A 38 11.92 3.15 -11.96
N LEU A 39 13.01 2.84 -11.25
CA LEU A 39 13.40 3.58 -10.04
C LEU A 39 13.84 5.02 -10.34
N LYS A 40 14.34 5.32 -11.54
CA LYS A 40 14.67 6.70 -11.95
C LYS A 40 13.45 7.59 -12.16
N GLU A 41 12.30 7.01 -12.46
CA GLU A 41 11.05 7.76 -12.66
C GLU A 41 10.35 8.09 -11.33
N LEU A 42 10.81 7.53 -10.21
CA LEU A 42 10.27 7.87 -8.91
C LEU A 42 10.59 9.33 -8.55
N PRO A 43 9.61 10.07 -8.00
CA PRO A 43 9.87 11.41 -7.52
C PRO A 43 10.91 11.39 -6.41
N GLY A 44 11.69 12.47 -6.33
CA GLY A 44 12.67 12.67 -5.25
C GLY A 44 12.00 12.57 -3.88
N PHE A 45 12.75 12.12 -2.88
CA PHE A 45 12.23 12.05 -1.51
C PHE A 45 11.75 13.45 -1.06
N GLY A 46 10.49 13.53 -0.63
CA GLY A 46 9.87 14.79 -0.19
C GLY A 46 9.17 15.58 -1.30
N GLU A 47 9.30 15.18 -2.57
CA GLU A 47 8.53 15.79 -3.66
C GLU A 47 7.07 15.29 -3.65
N PRO A 48 6.07 16.18 -3.79
CA PRO A 48 4.67 15.78 -3.78
C PRO A 48 4.34 14.95 -5.03
N ILE A 49 3.99 13.68 -4.80
CA ILE A 49 3.58 12.74 -5.86
C ILE A 49 2.28 13.19 -6.53
N MET A 50 1.38 13.82 -5.76
CA MET A 50 0.07 14.26 -6.25
C MET A 50 0.05 15.77 -6.48
N ALA A 51 -0.39 16.19 -7.67
CA ALA A 51 -0.52 17.60 -8.05
C ALA A 51 -1.40 18.41 -7.07
N VAL A 52 -2.39 17.75 -6.44
CA VAL A 52 -3.33 18.39 -5.52
C VAL A 52 -2.66 18.83 -4.21
N VAL A 53 -1.61 18.13 -3.77
CA VAL A 53 -0.87 18.46 -2.53
C VAL A 53 -0.28 19.87 -2.61
N LYS A 54 0.24 20.25 -3.79
CA LYS A 54 0.75 21.61 -4.02
C LYS A 54 -0.33 22.67 -3.78
N LYS A 55 -1.55 22.41 -4.24
CA LYS A 55 -2.70 23.31 -4.03
C LYS A 55 -3.10 23.38 -2.57
N TYR A 56 -3.11 22.26 -1.85
CA TYR A 56 -3.40 22.24 -0.41
C TYR A 56 -2.35 23.00 0.41
N LEU A 57 -1.07 22.90 0.05
CA LEU A 57 0.01 23.61 0.74
C LEU A 57 -0.02 25.13 0.45
N GLN A 58 -0.27 25.52 -0.80
CA GLN A 58 -0.26 26.93 -1.21
C GLN A 58 -1.53 27.68 -0.83
N GLU A 59 -2.69 27.05 -1.02
CA GLU A 59 -4.00 27.68 -0.84
C GLU A 59 -4.70 27.24 0.44
N GLY A 60 -4.15 26.27 1.18
CA GLY A 60 -4.80 25.72 2.38
C GLY A 60 -5.05 26.79 3.43
N VAL A 61 -4.01 27.53 3.82
CA VAL A 61 -4.12 28.57 4.85
C VAL A 61 -5.05 29.70 4.39
N SER A 62 -4.97 30.13 3.12
CA SER A 62 -5.77 31.25 2.62
C SER A 62 -7.25 30.92 2.44
N LYS A 63 -7.57 29.66 2.06
CA LYS A 63 -8.96 29.23 1.82
C LYS A 63 -9.67 28.70 3.05
N THR A 64 -8.95 28.09 3.97
CA THR A 64 -9.55 27.43 5.15
C THR A 64 -9.32 28.21 6.44
N GLY A 65 -8.33 29.12 6.47
CA GLY A 65 -7.92 29.79 7.70
C GLY A 65 -7.22 28.88 8.71
N SER A 66 -7.11 27.57 8.43
CA SER A 66 -6.44 26.62 9.32
C SER A 66 -4.93 26.66 9.12
N VAL A 67 -4.20 26.85 10.21
CA VAL A 67 -2.73 26.73 10.24
C VAL A 67 -2.30 25.26 10.11
N ASN A 68 -3.15 24.32 10.53
CA ASN A 68 -2.92 22.90 10.38
C ASN A 68 -3.45 22.42 9.02
N ILE A 69 -2.54 22.15 8.08
CA ILE A 69 -2.87 21.65 6.73
C ILE A 69 -3.61 20.32 6.79
N VAL A 70 -3.32 19.43 7.75
CA VAL A 70 -4.01 18.14 7.85
C VAL A 70 -5.49 18.36 8.18
N THR A 71 -5.78 19.20 9.17
CA THR A 71 -7.15 19.56 9.53
C THR A 71 -7.86 20.28 8.38
N ALA A 72 -7.16 21.18 7.68
CA ALA A 72 -7.68 21.87 6.50
C ALA A 72 -8.10 20.90 5.39
N VAL A 73 -7.29 19.87 5.14
CA VAL A 73 -7.61 18.87 4.12
C VAL A 73 -8.81 18.02 4.52
N ILE A 74 -8.87 17.57 5.77
CA ILE A 74 -9.92 16.68 6.25
C ILE A 74 -11.26 17.40 6.38
N LEU A 75 -11.29 18.57 7.02
CA LEU A 75 -12.52 19.28 7.36
C LEU A 75 -13.02 20.25 6.30
N ASP A 76 -12.16 20.75 5.41
CA ASP A 76 -12.58 21.68 4.35
C ASP A 76 -12.53 21.01 2.98
N PHE A 77 -11.34 20.58 2.52
CA PHE A 77 -11.20 20.05 1.16
C PHE A 77 -11.87 18.67 0.97
N ARG A 78 -11.98 17.88 2.03
CA ARG A 78 -12.57 16.53 2.04
C ARG A 78 -13.68 16.39 3.09
N ALA A 79 -14.35 17.49 3.39
CA ALA A 79 -15.41 17.57 4.39
C ALA A 79 -16.49 16.49 4.18
N TYR A 80 -16.89 16.27 2.92
CA TYR A 80 -17.95 15.30 2.59
C TYR A 80 -17.56 13.85 2.89
N ASP A 81 -16.30 13.47 2.68
CA ASP A 81 -15.82 12.11 3.00
C ASP A 81 -15.95 11.87 4.52
N THR A 82 -15.51 12.85 5.33
CA THR A 82 -15.58 12.75 6.80
C THR A 82 -16.99 12.86 7.36
N LEU A 83 -17.86 13.65 6.74
CA LEU A 83 -19.29 13.70 7.07
C LEU A 83 -19.96 12.35 6.78
N GLY A 84 -19.56 11.69 5.69
CA GLY A 84 -19.96 10.33 5.37
C GLY A 84 -19.54 9.34 6.45
N GLU A 85 -18.27 9.35 6.85
CA GLU A 85 -17.76 8.52 7.96
C GLU A 85 -18.55 8.74 9.25
N ALA A 86 -18.80 10.00 9.63
CA ALA A 86 -19.60 10.34 10.81
C ALA A 86 -21.04 9.83 10.70
N THR A 87 -21.66 9.93 9.52
CA THR A 87 -23.02 9.44 9.27
C THR A 87 -23.09 7.92 9.38
N VAL A 88 -22.11 7.20 8.83
CA VAL A 88 -22.01 5.74 8.93
C VAL A 88 -21.87 5.30 10.40
N LEU A 89 -20.99 5.95 11.16
CA LEU A 89 -20.84 5.65 12.58
C LEU A 89 -22.12 5.95 13.38
N PHE A 90 -22.75 7.09 13.11
CA PHE A 90 -23.99 7.48 13.76
C PHE A 90 -25.14 6.50 13.47
N THR A 91 -25.32 6.13 12.21
CA THR A 91 -26.33 5.15 11.79
C THR A 91 -26.06 3.77 12.37
N ALA A 92 -24.78 3.35 12.48
CA ALA A 92 -24.42 2.11 13.14
C ALA A 92 -24.83 2.10 14.62
N VAL A 93 -24.58 3.19 15.36
CA VAL A 93 -25.00 3.34 16.75
C VAL A 93 -26.52 3.28 16.88
N ILE A 94 -27.26 4.00 16.04
CA ILE A 94 -28.73 3.94 16.00
C ILE A 94 -29.21 2.52 15.70
N GLY A 95 -28.60 1.83 14.74
CA GLY A 95 -28.93 0.45 14.39
C GLY A 95 -28.78 -0.49 15.57
N ILE A 96 -27.67 -0.39 16.31
CA ILE A 96 -27.43 -1.16 17.54
C ILE A 96 -28.50 -0.84 18.60
N MET A 97 -28.81 0.44 18.83
CA MET A 97 -29.85 0.85 19.78
C MET A 97 -31.22 0.31 19.39
N ALA A 98 -31.55 0.29 18.11
CA ALA A 98 -32.81 -0.25 17.60
C ALA A 98 -32.93 -1.76 17.84
N ILE A 99 -31.84 -2.52 17.63
CA ILE A 99 -31.79 -3.97 17.88
C ILE A 99 -31.90 -4.28 19.38
N LEU A 100 -31.19 -3.52 20.22
CA LEU A 100 -31.17 -3.75 21.67
C LEU A 100 -32.39 -3.18 22.41
N ARG A 101 -33.28 -2.48 21.70
CA ARG A 101 -34.49 -1.90 22.28
C ARG A 101 -35.40 -3.01 22.82
N ARG A 102 -35.72 -2.96 24.12
CA ARG A 102 -36.68 -3.90 24.72
C ARG A 102 -38.05 -3.79 24.05
N PRO A 103 -38.72 -4.91 23.70
CA PRO A 103 -40.08 -4.86 23.20
C PRO A 103 -40.99 -4.22 24.26
N GLY A 104 -41.72 -3.18 23.87
CA GLY A 104 -42.68 -2.51 24.75
C GLY A 104 -43.71 -3.52 25.23
N ARG A 105 -43.96 -3.55 26.55
CA ARG A 105 -44.94 -4.44 27.19
C ARG A 105 -46.30 -4.25 26.50
N LYS A 106 -46.74 -5.25 25.74
CA LYS A 106 -48.09 -5.27 25.17
C LYS A 106 -49.08 -5.25 26.35
N LYS A 107 -50.02 -4.30 26.32
CA LYS A 107 -51.22 -4.31 27.17
C LYS A 107 -52.16 -5.41 26.70
#